data_AF-A0A2U3DPP6-F1
#
_entry.id   AF-A0A2U3DPP6-F1
#
_cell.length_a   1.000
_cell.length_b   1.000
_cell.length_c   1.000
_cell.angle_alpha   90.00
_cell.angle_beta   90.00
_cell.angle_gamma   90.00
#
_symmetry.space_group_name_H-M   'P 1'
#
loop_
_entity.id
_entity.type
_entity.pdbx_description
1 polymer ?
#
loop_
_entity_poly.entity_id
_entity_poly.type
_entity_poly.pdbx_seq_one_letter_code
_entity_poly.pdbx_strand_id
1 'polypeptide(L)'
;MAPGTGNATRLVSTQIKHLVDRFDAVLRHAIRRSSSHLEDHAHPRPPSRSWYSTRIPSILLESQRIRFSARLKSLDVRHLLVARTSPKPARAYHSSIKRKFLVERRSQKTRLERTNALLPNCARPAMLPRQYSDAEAGPLQTATKADTAEGFLAWLKDAAIGNLIRNEQPIAHGSGRLGPAEVFDAEAVGALEGLQAAIAAATNTTSIVVCIDNLAVATCLRGNPADSSQDAFTKFQDLAKAHGDVEV
;
A
#
# COMPACT_ATOMS: atom_id res chain seq x y z
N MET A 1 39.66 -16.53 56.63
CA MET A 1 39.30 -17.47 55.55
C MET A 1 37.80 -17.35 55.33
N ALA A 2 37.39 -16.66 54.28
CA ALA A 2 35.98 -16.48 53.90
C ALA A 2 35.84 -16.87 52.42
N PRO A 3 34.83 -17.68 52.05
CA PRO A 3 34.76 -18.28 50.73
C PRO A 3 34.17 -17.30 49.71
N GLY A 4 34.78 -17.25 48.53
CA GLY A 4 34.23 -16.54 47.38
C GLY A 4 32.94 -17.19 46.91
N THR A 5 31.95 -16.38 46.57
CA THR A 5 30.76 -16.82 45.84
C THR A 5 30.81 -16.20 44.45
N GLY A 6 31.04 -17.08 43.47
CA GLY A 6 31.11 -16.72 42.06
C GLY A 6 29.74 -16.30 41.53
N ASN A 7 29.73 -15.22 40.74
CA ASN A 7 28.57 -14.78 40.00
C ASN A 7 28.24 -15.79 38.88
N ALA A 8 27.26 -16.64 39.12
CA ALA A 8 26.67 -17.54 38.15
C ALA A 8 25.62 -16.81 37.29
N THR A 9 26.06 -16.08 36.26
CA THR A 9 25.25 -15.79 35.05
C THR A 9 26.16 -15.30 33.93
N ARG A 10 26.89 -16.21 33.29
CA ARG A 10 27.57 -15.93 32.02
C ARG A 10 27.17 -16.98 30.99
N LEU A 11 25.95 -16.83 30.47
CA LEU A 11 25.48 -17.56 29.29
C LEU A 11 24.85 -16.55 28.31
N VAL A 12 25.68 -15.64 27.78
CA VAL A 12 25.36 -14.98 26.51
C VAL A 12 26.57 -15.20 25.61
N SER A 13 26.35 -15.96 24.54
CA SER A 13 27.35 -16.20 23.50
C SER A 13 27.93 -14.87 23.01
N THR A 14 29.26 -14.75 22.99
CA THR A 14 29.99 -13.57 22.51
C THR A 14 29.67 -13.25 21.04
N GLN A 15 29.25 -14.26 20.26
CA GLN A 15 28.83 -14.09 18.87
C GLN A 15 27.53 -13.30 18.74
N ILE A 16 26.58 -13.48 19.66
CA ILE A 16 25.30 -12.74 19.65
C ILE A 16 25.54 -11.30 20.08
N LYS A 17 26.43 -11.07 21.06
CA LYS A 17 26.73 -9.73 21.57
C LYS A 17 27.30 -8.81 20.50
N HIS A 18 28.27 -9.29 19.72
CA HIS A 18 28.83 -8.53 18.60
C HIS A 18 27.78 -8.19 17.52
N LEU A 19 26.82 -9.10 17.26
CA LEU A 19 25.71 -8.84 16.34
C LEU A 19 24.76 -7.76 16.86
N VAL A 20 24.44 -7.79 18.15
CA VAL A 20 23.62 -6.77 18.81
C VAL A 20 24.33 -5.42 18.80
N ASP A 21 25.63 -5.38 19.12
CA ASP A 21 26.42 -4.15 19.13
C ASP A 21 26.52 -3.53 17.71
N ARG A 22 26.64 -4.37 16.68
CA ARG A 22 26.66 -3.94 15.28
C ARG A 22 25.30 -3.40 14.83
N PHE A 23 24.20 -4.05 15.23
CA PHE A 23 22.84 -3.56 14.95
C PHE A 23 22.57 -2.21 15.62
N ASP A 24 22.99 -2.06 16.87
CA ASP A 24 22.83 -0.84 17.66
C ASP A 24 23.65 0.32 17.06
N ALA A 25 24.84 0.03 16.52
CA ALA A 25 25.63 1.00 15.76
C ALA A 25 24.93 1.48 14.47
N VAL A 26 24.34 0.56 13.70
CA VAL A 26 23.59 0.90 12.47
C VAL A 26 22.36 1.75 12.78
N LEU A 27 21.59 1.37 13.81
CA LEU A 27 20.41 2.13 14.25
C LEU A 27 20.79 3.54 14.71
N ARG A 28 21.85 3.68 15.52
CA ARG A 28 22.34 5.01 15.93
C ARG A 28 22.77 5.87 14.74
N HIS A 29 23.41 5.28 13.74
CA HIS A 29 23.83 6.00 12.54
C HIS A 29 22.63 6.44 11.68
N ALA A 30 21.60 5.58 11.54
CA ALA A 30 20.38 5.92 10.81
C ALA A 30 19.61 7.06 11.50
N ILE A 31 19.50 7.03 12.83
CA ILE A 31 18.86 8.08 13.64
C ILE A 31 19.63 9.41 13.54
N ARG A 32 20.97 9.38 13.57
CA ARG A 32 21.79 10.59 13.40
C ARG A 32 21.62 11.20 12.03
N ARG A 33 21.63 10.39 10.96
CA ARG A 33 21.45 10.87 9.58
C ARG A 33 20.07 11.45 9.31
N SER A 34 19.04 10.91 9.96
CA SER A 34 17.69 11.48 9.90
C SER A 34 17.54 12.73 10.76
N SER A 35 18.29 12.87 11.87
CA SER A 35 18.31 14.10 12.67
C SER A 35 19.05 15.24 11.99
N SER A 36 20.16 14.98 11.29
CA SER A 36 20.89 16.01 10.53
C SER A 36 20.11 16.55 9.33
N HIS A 37 19.11 15.81 8.84
CA HIS A 37 18.24 16.28 7.75
C HIS A 37 17.11 17.21 8.24
N LEU A 38 16.97 17.38 9.56
CA LEU A 38 15.96 18.23 10.19
C LEU A 38 16.54 19.55 10.75
N GLU A 39 17.83 19.83 10.51
CA GLU A 39 18.50 21.03 11.06
C GLU A 39 18.69 22.19 10.07
N ASP A 40 18.27 22.06 8.80
CA ASP A 40 18.43 23.14 7.80
C ASP A 40 17.35 24.24 7.84
N HIS A 41 16.48 24.24 8.85
CA HIS A 41 15.59 25.38 9.12
C HIS A 41 15.87 25.94 10.52
N ALA A 42 16.71 26.98 10.52
CA ALA A 42 17.12 27.79 11.65
C ALA A 42 15.97 28.08 12.63
N HIS A 43 16.11 27.70 13.90
CA HIS A 43 15.53 28.34 15.10
C HIS A 43 16.28 27.80 16.35
N PRO A 44 16.80 28.65 17.27
CA PRO A 44 17.52 28.16 18.45
C PRO A 44 16.52 27.63 19.48
N ARG A 45 16.65 26.36 19.89
CA ARG A 45 15.81 25.75 20.95
C ARG A 45 16.54 25.70 22.30
N PRO A 46 15.82 25.95 23.41
CA PRO A 46 16.39 25.97 24.76
C PRO A 46 16.61 24.56 25.34
N PRO A 47 17.48 24.41 26.35
CA PRO A 47 17.92 23.12 26.88
C PRO A 47 16.91 22.57 27.90
N SER A 48 15.85 21.91 27.44
CA SER A 48 15.00 21.08 28.31
C SER A 48 14.34 19.93 27.57
N ARG A 49 15.14 18.98 27.07
CA ARG A 49 14.62 17.71 26.50
C ARG A 49 15.35 16.48 27.02
N SER A 50 15.33 16.28 28.34
CA SER A 50 15.74 14.99 28.94
C SER A 50 14.56 14.00 29.07
N TRP A 51 13.30 14.47 29.09
CA TRP A 51 12.14 13.63 29.42
C TRP A 51 11.39 13.00 28.24
N TYR A 52 11.79 13.24 26.99
CA TYR A 52 11.00 12.86 25.81
C TYR A 52 11.40 11.53 25.13
N SER A 53 12.61 10.99 25.37
CA SER A 53 13.09 9.83 24.60
C SER A 53 12.43 8.51 25.02
N THR A 54 12.03 8.36 26.29
CA THR A 54 11.48 7.10 26.80
C THR A 54 9.98 6.93 26.53
N ARG A 55 9.25 8.03 26.33
CA ARG A 55 7.77 8.01 26.20
C ARG A 55 7.30 7.71 24.77
N ILE A 56 8.03 8.21 23.76
CA ILE A 56 7.72 8.03 22.34
C ILE A 56 7.61 6.55 21.90
N PRO A 57 8.53 5.63 22.24
CA PRO A 57 8.42 4.23 21.81
C PRO A 57 7.22 3.51 22.42
N SER A 58 6.84 3.84 23.66
CA SER A 58 5.69 3.23 24.34
C SER A 58 4.35 3.64 23.72
N ILE A 59 4.20 4.92 23.36
CA ILE A 59 3.00 5.45 22.70
C ILE A 59 2.87 4.87 21.29
N LEU A 60 3.98 4.77 20.55
CA LEU A 60 3.99 4.18 19.22
C LEU A 60 3.59 2.69 19.26
N LEU A 61 4.12 1.92 20.22
CA LEU A 61 3.78 0.50 20.36
C LEU A 61 2.30 0.29 20.67
N GLU A 62 1.71 1.12 21.54
CA GLU A 62 0.30 1.01 21.86
C GLU A 62 -0.58 1.37 20.65
N SER A 63 -0.21 2.42 19.90
CA SER A 63 -0.89 2.77 18.65
C SER A 63 -0.89 1.63 17.62
N GLN A 64 0.23 0.89 17.51
CA GLN A 64 0.34 -0.26 16.63
C GLN A 64 -0.53 -1.44 17.10
N ARG A 65 -0.62 -1.67 18.42
CA ARG A 65 -1.50 -2.71 18.99
C ARG A 65 -2.98 -2.42 18.74
N ILE A 66 -3.40 -1.16 18.88
CA ILE A 66 -4.76 -0.72 18.59
C ILE A 66 -5.09 -0.86 17.10
N ARG A 67 -4.22 -0.40 16.20
CA ARG A 67 -4.40 -0.57 14.75
C ARG A 67 -4.48 -2.05 14.34
N PHE A 68 -3.63 -2.89 14.94
CA PHE A 68 -3.65 -4.32 14.69
C PHE A 68 -4.95 -4.96 15.19
N SER A 69 -5.46 -4.55 16.35
CA SER A 69 -6.79 -4.96 16.84
C SER A 69 -7.89 -4.59 15.84
N ALA A 70 -7.90 -3.34 15.36
CA ALA A 70 -8.89 -2.87 14.39
C ALA A 70 -8.87 -3.71 13.11
N ARG A 71 -7.67 -4.03 12.60
CA ARG A 71 -7.49 -4.92 11.43
C ARG A 71 -8.09 -6.30 11.68
N LEU A 72 -7.87 -6.91 12.84
CA LEU A 72 -8.45 -8.23 13.17
C LEU A 72 -9.99 -8.19 13.22
N LYS A 73 -10.57 -7.08 13.69
CA LYS A 73 -12.02 -6.89 13.74
C LYS A 73 -12.64 -6.69 12.37
N SER A 74 -11.94 -6.07 11.44
CA SER A 74 -12.42 -5.84 10.06
C SER A 74 -12.20 -7.01 9.11
N LEU A 75 -11.56 -8.11 9.54
CA LEU A 75 -11.42 -9.30 8.69
C LEU A 75 -12.77 -9.94 8.40
N ASP A 76 -12.90 -10.57 7.23
CA ASP A 76 -14.04 -11.43 6.93
C ASP A 76 -14.15 -12.58 7.96
N VAL A 77 -15.38 -13.00 8.25
CA VAL A 77 -15.72 -14.12 9.14
C VAL A 77 -15.00 -15.40 8.73
N ARG A 78 -14.80 -15.61 7.43
CA ARG A 78 -14.12 -16.81 6.88
C ARG A 78 -12.60 -16.76 7.01
N HIS A 79 -12.01 -15.65 7.46
CA HIS A 79 -10.56 -15.51 7.54
C HIS A 79 -9.96 -16.37 8.65
N LEU A 80 -8.85 -17.08 8.38
CA LEU A 80 -8.22 -18.02 9.32
C LEU A 80 -7.82 -17.40 10.67
N LEU A 81 -7.41 -16.12 10.68
CA LEU A 81 -7.11 -15.39 11.91
C LEU A 81 -8.35 -15.12 12.78
N VAL A 82 -9.54 -15.03 12.19
CA VAL A 82 -10.79 -14.91 12.96
C VAL A 82 -11.04 -16.21 13.73
N ALA A 83 -10.87 -17.36 13.08
CA ALA A 83 -10.95 -18.67 13.74
C ALA A 83 -9.89 -18.84 14.86
N ARG A 84 -8.74 -18.17 14.77
CA ARG A 84 -7.70 -18.21 15.82
C ARG A 84 -7.91 -17.24 16.98
N THR A 85 -8.77 -16.23 16.80
CA THR A 85 -9.09 -15.24 17.84
C THR A 85 -10.36 -15.57 18.60
N SER A 86 -11.13 -16.57 18.16
CA SER A 86 -12.30 -17.05 18.88
C SER A 86 -11.88 -17.72 20.20
N PRO A 87 -12.70 -17.58 21.27
CA PRO A 87 -12.44 -18.29 22.52
C PRO A 87 -12.45 -19.80 22.24
N LYS A 88 -11.35 -20.48 22.56
CA LYS A 88 -11.34 -21.94 22.52
C LYS A 88 -12.20 -22.45 23.67
N PRO A 89 -13.09 -23.43 23.43
CA PRO A 89 -13.84 -24.03 24.52
C PRO A 89 -12.87 -24.60 25.55
N ALA A 90 -13.24 -24.53 26.83
CA ALA A 90 -12.54 -25.28 27.86
C ALA A 90 -12.49 -26.75 27.40
N ARG A 91 -11.31 -27.39 27.53
CA ARG A 91 -11.15 -28.79 27.11
C ARG A 91 -12.25 -29.61 27.79
N ALA A 92 -13.10 -30.26 27.01
CA ALA A 92 -14.08 -31.20 27.53
C ALA A 92 -13.30 -32.35 28.18
N TYR A 93 -13.41 -32.47 29.50
CA TYR A 93 -12.75 -33.53 30.25
C TYR A 93 -13.57 -34.80 30.14
N HIS A 94 -12.89 -35.94 30.00
CA HIS A 94 -13.53 -37.25 30.06
C HIS A 94 -14.12 -37.47 31.46
N SER A 95 -15.36 -37.95 31.54
CA SER A 95 -16.16 -38.05 32.78
C SER A 95 -15.52 -38.91 33.89
N SER A 96 -14.54 -39.75 33.56
CA SER A 96 -13.80 -40.58 34.51
C SER A 96 -12.70 -39.87 35.30
N ILE A 97 -12.37 -38.61 34.97
CA ILE A 97 -11.34 -37.85 35.70
C ILE A 97 -11.97 -37.17 36.92
N LYS A 98 -11.51 -37.51 38.13
CA LYS A 98 -12.04 -36.96 39.38
C LYS A 98 -11.88 -35.42 39.41
N ARG A 99 -13.00 -34.69 39.55
CA ARG A 99 -13.05 -33.20 39.61
C ARG A 99 -12.04 -32.56 40.58
N LYS A 100 -11.66 -33.25 41.65
CA LYS A 100 -10.72 -32.72 42.67
C LYS A 100 -9.26 -32.57 42.22
N PHE A 101 -8.85 -33.26 41.15
CA PHE A 101 -7.54 -33.06 40.51
C PHE A 101 -7.60 -32.13 39.30
N LEU A 102 -8.80 -31.62 39.00
CA LEU A 102 -9.06 -30.74 37.88
C LEU A 102 -8.79 -29.30 38.31
N VAL A 103 -7.52 -28.90 38.31
CA VAL A 103 -7.21 -27.48 38.29
C VAL A 103 -7.72 -26.97 36.95
N GLU A 104 -8.76 -26.13 36.95
CA GLU A 104 -9.14 -25.32 35.78
C GLU A 104 -7.93 -24.47 35.40
N ARG A 105 -7.03 -25.03 34.58
CA ARG A 105 -5.98 -24.26 33.94
C ARG A 105 -6.70 -23.39 32.92
N ARG A 106 -7.15 -22.21 33.36
CA ARG A 106 -7.59 -21.14 32.47
C ARG A 106 -6.51 -21.02 31.40
N SER A 107 -6.83 -21.41 30.17
CA SER A 107 -5.88 -21.33 29.08
C SER A 107 -5.43 -19.88 28.98
N GLN A 108 -4.14 -19.61 29.17
CA GLN A 108 -3.63 -18.26 29.08
C GLN A 108 -4.00 -17.71 27.71
N LYS A 109 -4.73 -16.58 27.68
CA LYS A 109 -5.11 -15.95 26.42
C LYS A 109 -3.86 -15.71 25.58
N THR A 110 -3.89 -16.09 24.32
CA THR A 110 -2.75 -15.87 23.42
C THR A 110 -2.52 -14.38 23.17
N ARG A 111 -1.32 -13.98 22.72
CA ARG A 111 -1.05 -12.58 22.36
C ARG A 111 -2.06 -12.06 21.34
N LEU A 112 -2.44 -12.90 20.37
CA LEU A 112 -3.41 -12.59 19.33
C LEU A 112 -4.82 -12.37 19.90
N GLU A 113 -5.27 -13.22 20.83
CA GLU A 113 -6.55 -13.05 21.53
C GLU A 113 -6.56 -11.79 22.39
N ARG A 114 -5.45 -11.49 23.10
CA ARG A 114 -5.32 -10.27 23.90
C ARG A 114 -5.38 -9.02 23.02
N THR A 115 -4.74 -9.02 21.86
CA THR A 115 -4.82 -7.91 20.91
C THR A 115 -6.21 -7.78 20.31
N ASN A 116 -6.88 -8.88 19.96
CA ASN A 116 -8.26 -8.86 19.47
C ASN A 116 -9.25 -8.34 20.52
N ALA A 117 -8.95 -8.49 21.82
CA ALA A 117 -9.78 -7.99 22.91
C ALA A 117 -9.61 -6.50 23.22
N LEU A 118 -8.67 -5.78 22.58
CA LEU A 118 -8.42 -4.36 22.85
C LEU A 118 -9.54 -3.44 22.36
N LEU A 119 -10.26 -3.83 21.31
CA LEU A 119 -11.35 -3.07 20.71
C LEU A 119 -12.65 -3.88 20.70
N PRO A 120 -13.82 -3.20 20.73
CA PRO A 120 -15.11 -3.87 20.54
C PRO A 120 -15.23 -4.48 19.14
N ASN A 121 -16.19 -5.38 18.96
CA ASN A 121 -16.51 -5.91 17.64
C ASN A 121 -17.09 -4.80 16.75
N CYS A 122 -16.73 -4.78 15.48
CA CYS A 122 -17.30 -3.88 14.48
C CYS A 122 -18.02 -4.68 13.38
N ALA A 123 -18.79 -3.99 12.54
CA ALA A 123 -19.38 -4.58 11.35
C ALA A 123 -18.26 -5.08 10.42
N ARG A 124 -18.33 -6.36 10.04
CA ARG A 124 -17.35 -6.99 9.15
C ARG A 124 -17.76 -6.75 7.70
N PRO A 125 -16.81 -6.48 6.80
CA PRO A 125 -17.09 -6.44 5.37
C PRO A 125 -17.54 -7.83 4.92
N ALA A 126 -18.69 -7.90 4.26
CA ALA A 126 -19.11 -9.10 3.56
C ALA A 126 -18.28 -9.18 2.27
N MET A 127 -17.51 -10.24 2.09
CA MET A 127 -16.90 -10.50 0.79
C MET A 127 -18.02 -10.68 -0.23
N LEU A 128 -18.01 -9.87 -1.29
CA LEU A 128 -18.88 -10.10 -2.42
C LEU A 128 -18.58 -11.50 -2.97
N PRO A 129 -19.61 -12.30 -3.30
CA PRO A 129 -19.42 -13.56 -3.99
C PRO A 129 -18.53 -13.34 -5.22
N ARG A 130 -17.66 -14.30 -5.51
CA ARG A 130 -16.85 -14.29 -6.73
C ARG A 130 -17.79 -14.14 -7.93
N GLN A 131 -17.70 -13.01 -8.63
CA GLN A 131 -18.60 -12.67 -9.74
C GLN A 131 -18.17 -13.31 -11.07
N TYR A 132 -16.92 -13.76 -11.17
CA TYR A 132 -16.38 -14.41 -12.35
C TYR A 132 -16.64 -15.91 -12.30
N SER A 133 -17.28 -16.44 -13.34
CA SER A 133 -17.46 -17.88 -13.53
C SER A 133 -16.15 -18.51 -13.99
N ASP A 134 -15.88 -19.76 -13.58
CA ASP A 134 -14.75 -20.53 -14.14
C ASP A 134 -14.94 -20.83 -15.65
N ALA A 135 -16.13 -20.55 -16.21
CA ALA A 135 -16.41 -20.72 -17.63
C ALA A 135 -15.67 -19.70 -18.53
N GLU A 136 -15.37 -18.51 -18.01
CA GLU A 136 -14.56 -17.50 -18.73
C GLU A 136 -13.06 -17.85 -18.78
N ALA A 137 -12.62 -18.89 -18.07
CA ALA A 137 -11.25 -19.40 -18.18
C ALA A 137 -11.01 -20.24 -19.45
N GLY A 138 -12.08 -20.63 -20.16
CA GLY A 138 -12.01 -21.46 -21.36
C GLY A 138 -11.21 -20.88 -22.54
N PRO A 139 -11.38 -19.58 -22.92
CA PRO A 139 -10.69 -19.02 -24.08
C PRO A 139 -9.20 -18.78 -23.86
N LEU A 140 -8.78 -18.49 -22.60
CA LEU A 140 -7.38 -18.20 -22.28
C LEU A 140 -6.50 -19.46 -22.26
N GLN A 141 -7.10 -20.65 -22.16
CA GLN A 141 -6.38 -21.93 -22.05
C GLN A 141 -6.24 -22.72 -23.36
N THR A 142 -6.98 -22.37 -24.42
CA THR A 142 -6.98 -23.14 -25.68
C THR A 142 -5.98 -22.66 -26.73
N ALA A 143 -5.47 -21.43 -26.60
CA ALA A 143 -4.50 -20.87 -27.54
C ALA A 143 -3.06 -21.14 -27.10
N THR A 144 -2.14 -21.31 -28.05
CA THR A 144 -0.73 -21.53 -27.70
C THR A 144 -0.14 -20.25 -27.10
N LYS A 145 0.93 -20.38 -26.30
CA LYS A 145 1.63 -19.23 -25.71
C LYS A 145 2.12 -18.24 -26.78
N ALA A 146 2.43 -18.71 -27.98
CA ALA A 146 2.90 -17.88 -29.08
C ALA A 146 1.75 -17.07 -29.67
N ASP A 147 0.62 -17.70 -29.98
CA ASP A 147 -0.56 -17.03 -30.56
C ASP A 147 -1.18 -16.02 -29.58
N THR A 148 -1.21 -16.37 -28.29
CA THR A 148 -1.64 -15.44 -27.23
C THR A 148 -0.69 -14.27 -27.06
N ALA A 149 0.63 -14.51 -27.17
CA ALA A 149 1.62 -13.43 -27.13
C ALA A 149 1.52 -12.53 -28.37
N GLU A 150 1.28 -13.08 -29.55
CA GLU A 150 1.09 -12.31 -30.77
C GLU A 150 -0.20 -11.50 -30.73
N GLY A 151 -1.31 -12.09 -30.29
CA GLY A 151 -2.57 -11.38 -30.04
C GLY A 151 -2.41 -10.27 -29.00
N PHE A 152 -1.66 -10.53 -27.93
CA PHE A 152 -1.33 -9.52 -26.92
C PHE A 152 -0.42 -8.42 -27.47
N LEU A 153 0.55 -8.74 -28.32
CA LEU A 153 1.44 -7.77 -28.96
C LEU A 153 0.71 -6.96 -30.03
N ALA A 154 -0.25 -7.54 -30.75
CA ALA A 154 -1.13 -6.84 -31.68
C ALA A 154 -2.07 -5.89 -30.92
N TRP A 155 -2.68 -6.37 -29.83
CA TRP A 155 -3.45 -5.54 -28.91
C TRP A 155 -2.61 -4.40 -28.30
N LEU A 156 -1.32 -4.64 -28.01
CA LEU A 156 -0.38 -3.61 -27.55
C LEU A 156 0.02 -2.59 -28.62
N LYS A 157 -0.12 -2.91 -29.91
CA LYS A 157 0.29 -2.06 -31.03
C LYS A 157 -0.80 -1.08 -31.44
N ASP A 158 -2.07 -1.44 -31.23
CA ASP A 158 -3.16 -0.50 -31.35
C ASP A 158 -3.24 0.35 -30.07
N ALA A 159 -2.81 1.61 -30.18
CA ALA A 159 -3.67 2.77 -29.96
C ALA A 159 -3.06 3.94 -29.19
N ALA A 160 -3.69 5.11 -29.43
CA ALA A 160 -3.65 6.27 -28.55
C ALA A 160 -4.08 5.89 -27.14
N ILE A 161 -3.44 6.45 -26.11
CA ILE A 161 -3.75 6.12 -24.71
C ILE A 161 -5.02 6.86 -24.26
N GLY A 162 -6.07 6.13 -23.88
CA GLY A 162 -7.25 6.69 -23.21
C GLY A 162 -8.59 6.35 -23.86
N ASN A 163 -9.68 6.81 -23.25
CA ASN A 163 -11.05 6.63 -23.74
C ASN A 163 -11.60 7.97 -24.25
N LEU A 164 -12.05 8.00 -25.50
CA LEU A 164 -12.78 9.13 -26.07
C LEU A 164 -14.28 8.83 -26.04
N ILE A 165 -15.04 9.66 -25.33
CA ILE A 165 -16.48 9.53 -25.17
C ILE A 165 -17.14 10.82 -25.68
N ARG A 166 -18.20 10.69 -26.49
CA ARG A 166 -19.06 11.80 -26.91
C ARG A 166 -20.51 11.41 -26.70
N ASN A 167 -21.28 12.30 -26.07
CA ASN A 167 -22.70 12.07 -25.80
C ASN A 167 -22.95 10.69 -25.15
N GLU A 168 -22.14 10.36 -24.14
CA GLU A 168 -22.18 9.09 -23.40
C GLU A 168 -21.88 7.83 -24.22
N GLN A 169 -21.46 7.97 -25.48
CA GLN A 169 -21.05 6.86 -26.34
C GLN A 169 -19.54 6.82 -26.51
N PRO A 170 -18.90 5.64 -26.34
CA PRO A 170 -17.48 5.48 -26.62
C PRO A 170 -17.24 5.59 -28.12
N ILE A 171 -16.42 6.56 -28.54
CA ILE A 171 -16.01 6.74 -29.94
C ILE A 171 -14.74 5.94 -30.21
N ALA A 172 -13.77 6.04 -29.30
CA ALA A 172 -12.48 5.40 -29.44
C ALA A 172 -11.95 5.03 -28.06
N HIS A 173 -11.18 3.96 -28.01
CA HIS A 173 -10.41 3.58 -26.83
C HIS A 173 -9.04 3.15 -27.30
N GLY A 174 -8.06 3.23 -26.40
CA GLY A 174 -6.76 2.72 -26.69
C GLY A 174 -5.82 2.60 -25.52
N SER A 175 -4.83 1.73 -25.69
CA SER A 175 -3.89 1.35 -24.66
C SER A 175 -2.53 1.11 -25.30
N GLY A 176 -1.58 2.01 -25.03
CA GLY A 176 -0.20 1.91 -25.48
C GLY A 176 0.75 1.65 -24.31
N ARG A 177 1.88 1.01 -24.60
CA ARG A 177 3.00 0.91 -23.66
C ARG A 177 4.08 1.92 -24.05
N LEU A 178 4.31 2.92 -23.20
CA LEU A 178 5.59 3.63 -23.20
C LEU A 178 6.69 2.68 -22.72
N GLY A 179 7.92 2.88 -23.19
CA GLY A 179 9.08 2.04 -22.85
C GLY A 179 9.41 2.02 -21.35
N PRO A 180 10.67 2.00 -20.93
CA PRO A 180 11.00 2.27 -19.53
C PRO A 180 10.55 3.71 -19.19
N ALA A 181 9.39 3.85 -18.55
CA ALA A 181 8.77 5.13 -18.21
C ALA A 181 7.99 5.01 -16.90
N GLU A 182 7.87 6.10 -16.14
CA GLU A 182 7.04 6.13 -14.95
C GLU A 182 5.56 6.28 -15.32
N VAL A 183 4.67 5.95 -14.37
CA VAL A 183 3.22 6.14 -14.55
C VAL A 183 2.88 7.60 -14.87
N PHE A 184 3.60 8.53 -14.25
CA PHE A 184 3.46 9.97 -14.51
C PHE A 184 3.76 10.34 -15.98
N ASP A 185 4.83 9.80 -16.55
CA ASP A 185 5.20 10.03 -17.95
C ASP A 185 4.15 9.41 -18.90
N ALA A 186 3.67 8.21 -18.55
CA ALA A 186 2.66 7.51 -19.32
C ALA A 186 1.34 8.28 -19.41
N GLU A 187 0.89 8.84 -18.29
CA GLU A 187 -0.32 9.66 -18.23
C GLU A 187 -0.15 11.00 -18.94
N ALA A 188 1.03 11.62 -18.85
CA ALA A 188 1.32 12.87 -19.57
C ALA A 188 1.26 12.69 -21.10
N VAL A 189 1.88 11.63 -21.60
CA VAL A 189 1.84 11.28 -23.03
C VAL A 189 0.43 10.86 -23.43
N GLY A 190 -0.27 10.11 -22.58
CA GLY A 190 -1.63 9.71 -22.88
C GLY A 190 -2.63 10.86 -22.92
N ALA A 191 -2.44 11.88 -22.08
CA ALA A 191 -3.19 13.13 -22.16
C ALA A 191 -3.01 13.81 -23.53
N LEU A 192 -1.78 13.87 -24.02
CA LEU A 192 -1.44 14.48 -25.31
C LEU A 192 -2.06 13.72 -26.49
N GLU A 193 -1.86 12.41 -26.54
CA GLU A 193 -2.42 11.57 -27.61
C GLU A 193 -3.95 11.55 -27.57
N GLY A 194 -4.52 11.49 -26.37
CA GLY A 194 -5.97 11.57 -26.16
C GLY A 194 -6.56 12.90 -26.65
N LEU A 195 -5.89 14.03 -26.36
CA LEU A 195 -6.31 15.34 -26.86
C LEU A 195 -6.17 15.44 -28.38
N GLN A 196 -5.09 14.94 -28.97
CA GLN A 196 -4.92 14.91 -30.43
C GLN A 196 -6.01 14.08 -31.11
N ALA A 197 -6.32 12.91 -30.57
CA ALA A 197 -7.39 12.05 -31.07
C ALA A 197 -8.76 12.72 -30.90
N ALA A 198 -9.00 13.39 -29.77
CA ALA A 198 -10.22 14.14 -29.53
C ALA A 198 -10.40 15.28 -30.55
N ILE A 199 -9.34 16.06 -30.81
CA ILE A 199 -9.35 17.15 -31.80
C ILE A 199 -9.56 16.59 -33.22
N ALA A 200 -8.89 15.50 -33.58
CA ALA A 200 -9.05 14.86 -34.89
C ALA A 200 -10.47 14.32 -35.11
N ALA A 201 -11.12 13.85 -34.03
CA ALA A 201 -12.50 13.40 -34.06
C ALA A 201 -13.52 14.55 -33.92
N ALA A 202 -13.12 15.68 -33.32
CA ALA A 202 -13.96 16.84 -33.06
C ALA A 202 -14.33 17.56 -34.36
N THR A 203 -15.61 17.86 -34.52
CA THR A 203 -16.06 18.91 -35.43
C THR A 203 -15.84 20.26 -34.75
N ASN A 204 -15.54 21.33 -35.50
CA ASN A 204 -15.04 22.66 -35.09
C ASN A 204 -15.67 23.41 -33.88
N THR A 205 -16.56 22.81 -33.07
CA THR A 205 -17.34 23.46 -32.01
C THR A 205 -17.59 22.60 -30.76
N THR A 206 -16.93 21.44 -30.58
CA THR A 206 -17.12 20.64 -29.36
C THR A 206 -16.07 20.95 -28.30
N SER A 207 -16.51 21.42 -27.14
CA SER A 207 -15.69 21.50 -25.91
C SER A 207 -15.10 20.12 -25.59
N ILE A 208 -13.80 20.09 -25.27
CA ILE A 208 -13.07 18.87 -24.92
C ILE A 208 -12.74 18.90 -23.43
N VAL A 209 -13.18 17.87 -22.70
CA VAL A 209 -12.82 17.68 -21.30
C VAL A 209 -11.87 16.48 -21.19
N VAL A 210 -10.69 16.72 -20.61
CA VAL A 210 -9.63 15.72 -20.43
C VAL A 210 -9.62 15.28 -18.97
N CYS A 211 -10.21 14.13 -18.68
CA CYS A 211 -10.27 13.58 -17.32
C CYS A 211 -8.99 12.80 -17.00
N ILE A 212 -8.25 13.22 -15.98
CA ILE A 212 -7.07 12.52 -15.47
C ILE A 212 -7.21 12.26 -13.97
N ASP A 213 -6.94 11.03 -13.55
CA ASP A 213 -7.02 10.59 -12.16
C ASP A 213 -5.78 10.98 -11.33
N ASN A 214 -4.64 11.18 -11.98
CA ASN A 214 -3.44 11.70 -11.35
C ASN A 214 -3.42 13.24 -11.27
N LEU A 215 -3.63 13.73 -10.05
CA LEU A 215 -3.62 15.16 -9.74
C LEU A 215 -2.31 15.87 -10.11
N ALA A 216 -1.16 15.19 -10.00
CA ALA A 216 0.13 15.79 -10.33
C ALA A 216 0.22 16.09 -11.84
N VAL A 217 -0.21 15.13 -12.67
CA VAL A 217 -0.26 15.29 -14.13
C VAL A 217 -1.27 16.38 -14.50
N ALA A 218 -2.47 16.37 -13.92
CA ALA A 218 -3.47 17.41 -14.16
C ALA A 218 -2.97 18.82 -13.78
N THR A 219 -2.18 18.93 -12.71
CA THR A 219 -1.56 20.21 -12.31
C THR A 219 -0.53 20.67 -13.34
N CYS A 220 0.30 19.76 -13.84
CA CYS A 220 1.29 20.07 -14.88
C CYS A 220 0.65 20.43 -16.23
N LEU A 221 -0.46 19.77 -16.61
CA LEU A 221 -1.19 20.10 -17.84
C LEU A 221 -1.80 21.50 -17.80
N ARG A 222 -2.35 21.92 -16.64
CA ARG A 222 -2.94 23.27 -16.47
C ARG A 222 -1.90 24.38 -16.21
N GLY A 223 -0.75 24.02 -15.66
CA GLY A 223 0.21 24.96 -15.09
C GLY A 223 1.62 24.83 -15.67
N ASN A 224 2.63 24.81 -14.79
CA ASN A 224 4.00 24.66 -15.24
C ASN A 224 4.31 23.19 -15.57
N PRO A 225 4.88 22.90 -16.75
CA PRO A 225 5.27 21.54 -17.11
C PRO A 225 6.39 21.06 -16.19
N ALA A 226 6.35 19.78 -15.82
CA ALA A 226 7.42 19.14 -15.06
C ALA A 226 8.68 18.97 -15.93
N ASP A 227 9.85 18.81 -15.30
CA ASP A 227 11.10 18.53 -16.00
C ASP A 227 11.09 17.15 -16.68
N SER A 228 10.39 16.16 -16.09
CA SER A 228 10.11 14.88 -16.74
C SER A 228 8.94 15.01 -17.71
N SER A 229 9.05 14.41 -18.89
CA SER A 229 8.03 14.47 -19.95
C SER A 229 7.62 15.89 -20.34
N GLN A 230 8.52 16.87 -20.16
CA GLN A 230 8.26 18.30 -20.41
C GLN A 230 7.73 18.58 -21.82
N ASP A 231 8.26 17.87 -22.82
CA ASP A 231 7.84 17.97 -24.22
C ASP A 231 6.36 17.60 -24.40
N ALA A 232 5.88 16.56 -23.71
CA ALA A 232 4.49 16.14 -23.78
C ALA A 232 3.54 17.19 -23.18
N PHE A 233 3.90 17.72 -22.00
CA PHE A 233 3.12 18.78 -21.36
C PHE A 233 3.07 20.07 -22.19
N THR A 234 4.21 20.50 -22.75
CA THR A 234 4.27 21.73 -23.54
C THR A 234 3.44 21.61 -24.81
N LYS A 235 3.56 20.49 -25.53
CA LYS A 235 2.75 20.20 -26.71
C LYS A 235 1.26 20.13 -26.39
N PHE A 236 0.89 19.53 -25.25
CA PHE A 236 -0.50 19.47 -24.82
C PHE A 236 -1.05 20.88 -24.60
N GLN A 237 -0.32 21.72 -23.89
CA GLN A 237 -0.74 23.09 -23.60
C GLN A 237 -0.87 23.93 -24.86
N ASP A 238 0.06 23.78 -25.81
CA ASP A 238 0.00 24.49 -27.08
C ASP A 238 -1.22 24.06 -27.91
N LEU A 239 -1.53 22.76 -27.94
CA LEU A 239 -2.73 22.23 -28.58
C LEU A 239 -4.01 22.69 -27.88
N ALA A 240 -4.04 22.67 -26.56
CA ALA A 240 -5.19 23.12 -25.78
C ALA A 240 -5.46 24.61 -26.02
N LYS A 241 -4.42 25.45 -26.06
CA LYS A 241 -4.52 26.89 -26.39
C LYS A 241 -4.97 27.12 -27.83
N ALA A 242 -4.47 26.33 -28.78
CA ALA A 242 -4.85 26.46 -30.19
C ALA A 242 -6.32 26.07 -30.43
N HIS A 243 -6.84 25.07 -29.71
CA HIS A 243 -8.24 24.67 -29.77
C HIS A 243 -9.15 25.63 -28.99
N GLY A 244 -8.67 26.22 -27.89
CA GLY A 244 -9.33 27.28 -27.12
C GLY A 244 -10.40 26.81 -26.13
N ASP A 245 -11.10 25.72 -26.42
CA ASP A 245 -12.16 25.14 -25.57
C ASP A 245 -11.78 23.74 -25.07
N VAL A 246 -10.71 23.70 -24.27
CA VAL A 246 -10.19 22.46 -23.65
C VAL A 246 -10.07 22.66 -22.15
N GLU A 247 -10.73 21.79 -21.38
CA GLU A 247 -10.66 21.75 -19.93
C GLU A 247 -9.99 20.44 -19.49
N VAL A 248 -9.13 20.53 -18.47
CA VAL A 248 -8.52 19.39 -17.77
C VAL A 248 -9.10 19.36 -16.38
#